data_AF-A0A7C3XC52-F1
#
_entry.id   AF-A0A7C3XC52-F1
#
_cell.length_a   1.000
_cell.length_b   1.000
_cell.length_c   1.000
_cell.angle_alpha   90.00
_cell.angle_beta   90.00
_cell.angle_gamma   90.00
#
_symmetry.space_group_name_H-M   'P 1'
#
loop_
_entity.id
_entity.type
_entity.pdbx_description
1 polymer ?
#
loop_
_entity_poly.entity_id
_entity_poly.type
_entity_poly.pdbx_seq_one_letter_code
_entity_poly.pdbx_strand_id
1 'polypeptide(L)'
;MNEKFMDDLVKALKNQYKWCRTYRKECDKQGYSLKEIVRLVENKELISLPSIGSNNWKRTRGSFKDLANPNVHGKWLISSSTSGDPSYRWCTEGDIRQTLNSYITAFKKMPFSNLGLIFSMPLHFLEEASRKFKIDESETEMYALYAFRAAMKSFEEAEFLYDLAERKVTKGRSESGEDFRTQFQFKNRLFIEKLNYAEKSGSSVVLGPSILFLNPIIAQYSNSHKYNFGKRICVSTGAGGWDGKKGLTRGEPISKPAYVKALVDWLGISDPEKQIIDTYGSTENGKAQSGFYSNRWRDFVFDVG
;
A
#
# COMPACT_ATOMS: atom_id res chain seq x y z
N MET A 1 -17.95 14.80 -16.61
CA MET A 1 -16.64 15.16 -16.04
C MET A 1 -16.71 16.63 -15.64
N ASN A 2 -16.33 16.97 -14.41
CA ASN A 2 -16.51 18.30 -13.82
C ASN A 2 -15.60 19.35 -14.50
N GLU A 3 -16.12 20.52 -14.88
CA GLU A 3 -15.33 21.61 -15.50
C GLU A 3 -14.13 22.00 -14.64
N LYS A 4 -14.33 22.10 -13.32
CA LYS A 4 -13.25 22.40 -12.37
C LYS A 4 -12.12 21.36 -12.41
N PHE A 5 -12.44 20.08 -12.61
CA PHE A 5 -11.42 19.04 -12.72
C PHE A 5 -10.57 19.22 -13.98
N MET A 6 -11.19 19.61 -15.09
CA MET A 6 -10.48 19.84 -16.36
C MET A 6 -9.54 21.05 -16.25
N ASP A 7 -10.00 22.12 -15.61
CA ASP A 7 -9.18 23.30 -15.34
C ASP A 7 -7.97 22.99 -14.45
N ASP A 8 -8.21 22.24 -13.36
CA ASP A 8 -7.16 21.78 -12.45
C ASP A 8 -6.16 20.87 -13.18
N LEU A 9 -6.63 19.98 -14.07
CA LEU A 9 -5.78 19.12 -14.89
C LEU A 9 -4.91 19.93 -15.85
N VAL A 10 -5.48 20.90 -16.58
CA VAL A 10 -4.72 21.79 -17.47
C VAL A 10 -3.63 22.53 -16.69
N LYS A 11 -3.97 23.05 -15.51
CA LYS A 11 -3.00 23.75 -14.64
C LYS A 11 -1.88 22.81 -14.17
N ALA A 12 -2.23 21.58 -13.78
CA ALA A 12 -1.26 20.58 -13.37
C ALA A 12 -0.31 20.20 -14.52
N LEU A 13 -0.83 19.95 -15.72
CA LEU A 13 -0.03 19.59 -16.90
C LEU A 13 0.88 20.73 -17.36
N LYS A 14 0.40 21.98 -17.33
CA LYS A 14 1.24 23.18 -17.59
C LYS A 14 2.42 23.26 -16.62
N ASN A 15 2.15 23.07 -15.33
CA ASN A 15 3.20 23.06 -14.31
C ASN A 15 4.17 21.89 -14.50
N GLN A 16 3.66 20.70 -14.82
CA GLN A 16 4.48 19.52 -15.01
C GLN A 16 5.37 19.65 -16.26
N TYR A 17 4.84 20.17 -17.37
CA TYR A 17 5.64 20.50 -18.55
C TYR A 17 6.71 21.56 -18.25
N LYS A 18 6.42 22.55 -17.40
CA LYS A 18 7.39 23.59 -17.04
C LYS A 18 8.53 23.06 -16.16
N TRP A 19 8.25 22.19 -15.20
CA TRP A 19 9.21 21.86 -14.14
C TRP A 19 9.76 20.43 -14.20
N CYS A 20 9.00 19.47 -14.73
CA CYS A 20 9.42 18.08 -14.80
C CYS A 20 10.14 17.79 -16.12
N ARG A 21 11.46 17.62 -16.05
CA ARG A 21 12.30 17.34 -17.23
C ARG A 21 11.91 16.02 -17.90
N THR A 22 11.63 14.98 -17.12
CA THR A 22 11.21 13.68 -17.65
C THR A 22 9.87 13.79 -18.37
N TYR A 23 8.90 14.52 -17.82
CA TYR A 23 7.60 14.70 -18.47
C TYR A 23 7.74 15.38 -19.83
N ARG A 24 8.54 16.46 -19.93
CA ARG A 24 8.84 17.09 -21.23
C ARG A 24 9.42 16.11 -22.23
N LYS A 25 10.41 15.31 -21.83
CA LYS A 25 11.00 14.30 -22.73
C LYS A 25 9.95 13.31 -23.24
N GLU A 26 8.99 12.90 -22.40
CA GLU A 26 7.89 12.02 -22.85
C GLU A 26 6.90 12.73 -23.78
N CYS A 27 6.70 14.04 -23.63
CA CYS A 27 5.92 14.84 -24.57
C CYS A 27 6.65 14.98 -25.91
N ASP A 28 7.94 15.32 -25.89
CA ASP A 28 8.77 15.50 -27.07
C ASP A 28 8.85 14.23 -27.93
N LYS A 29 8.97 13.05 -27.29
CA LYS A 29 8.94 11.75 -27.97
C LYS A 29 7.66 11.48 -28.75
N GLN A 30 6.54 12.06 -28.29
CA GLN A 30 5.23 11.92 -28.91
C GLN A 30 4.90 13.09 -29.86
N GLY A 31 5.84 14.02 -30.02
CA GLY A 31 5.64 15.22 -30.84
C GLY A 31 4.68 16.23 -30.23
N TYR A 32 4.42 16.17 -28.91
CA TYR A 32 3.48 17.07 -28.25
C TYR A 32 4.16 18.28 -27.62
N SER A 33 3.74 19.45 -28.09
CA SER A 33 3.93 20.74 -27.44
C SER A 33 2.94 20.96 -26.29
N LEU A 34 3.19 21.96 -25.45
CA LEU A 34 2.25 22.36 -24.40
C LEU A 34 0.85 22.70 -24.96
N LYS A 35 0.79 23.30 -26.15
CA LYS A 35 -0.49 23.64 -26.81
C LYS A 35 -1.28 22.38 -27.15
N GLU A 36 -0.61 21.35 -27.63
CA GLU A 36 -1.26 20.06 -27.94
C GLU A 36 -1.74 19.36 -26.69
N ILE A 37 -0.95 19.35 -25.61
CA ILE A 37 -1.37 18.78 -24.32
C ILE A 37 -2.64 19.45 -23.79
N VAL A 38 -2.73 20.78 -23.86
CA VAL A 38 -3.93 21.52 -23.45
C VAL A 38 -5.12 21.16 -24.33
N ARG A 39 -4.92 21.10 -25.66
CA ARG A 39 -5.96 20.70 -26.61
C ARG A 39 -6.51 19.29 -26.31
N LEU A 40 -5.64 18.33 -25.98
CA LEU A 40 -6.07 16.97 -25.61
C LEU A 40 -7.01 17.00 -24.40
N VAL A 41 -6.74 17.82 -23.39
CA VAL A 41 -7.62 17.97 -22.22
C VAL A 41 -8.94 18.63 -22.62
N GLU A 42 -8.91 19.74 -23.35
CA GLU A 42 -10.12 20.45 -23.81
C GLU A 42 -11.05 19.54 -24.63
N ASN A 43 -10.47 18.68 -25.46
CA ASN A 43 -11.19 17.68 -26.27
C ASN A 43 -11.57 16.41 -25.49
N LYS A 44 -11.19 16.30 -24.21
CA LYS A 44 -11.40 15.10 -23.35
C LYS A 44 -10.71 13.83 -23.87
N GLU A 45 -9.63 13.99 -24.63
CA GLU A 45 -8.79 12.91 -25.18
C GLU A 45 -7.74 12.46 -24.14
N LEU A 46 -8.19 12.17 -22.91
CA LEU A 46 -7.30 11.95 -21.77
C LEU A 46 -6.36 10.74 -21.92
N ILE A 47 -6.76 9.73 -22.69
CA ILE A 47 -5.95 8.54 -22.95
C ILE A 47 -4.70 8.83 -23.79
N SER A 48 -4.74 9.92 -24.56
CA SER A 48 -3.64 10.36 -25.43
C SER A 48 -2.62 11.22 -24.70
N LEU A 49 -2.87 11.57 -23.43
CA LEU A 49 -1.94 12.35 -22.64
C LEU A 49 -0.65 11.55 -22.37
N PRO A 50 0.54 12.18 -22.49
CA PRO A 50 1.79 11.55 -22.10
C PRO A 50 1.75 11.06 -20.66
N SER A 51 2.28 9.86 -20.44
CA SER A 51 2.39 9.26 -19.10
C SER A 51 3.85 8.96 -18.77
N ILE A 52 4.18 9.03 -17.48
CA ILE A 52 5.50 8.68 -16.97
C ILE A 52 5.46 7.22 -16.52
N GLY A 53 6.18 6.36 -17.22
CA GLY A 53 6.28 4.95 -16.85
C GLY A 53 6.89 4.73 -15.46
N SER A 54 6.44 3.70 -14.76
CA SER A 54 6.85 3.36 -13.38
C SER A 54 8.37 3.24 -13.20
N ASN A 55 9.09 2.78 -14.23
CA ASN A 55 10.55 2.69 -14.22
C ASN A 55 11.25 4.03 -13.97
N ASN A 56 10.65 5.17 -14.36
CA ASN A 56 11.25 6.47 -14.13
C ASN A 56 11.31 6.86 -12.64
N TRP A 57 10.47 6.24 -11.82
CA TRP A 57 10.41 6.47 -10.37
C TRP A 57 11.40 5.60 -9.59
N LYS A 58 12.02 4.62 -10.25
CA LYS A 58 12.90 3.63 -9.62
C LYS A 58 14.26 4.20 -9.25
N ARG A 59 14.80 3.75 -8.11
CA ARG A 59 16.10 4.21 -7.61
C ARG A 59 17.22 3.94 -8.61
N THR A 60 17.27 2.72 -9.15
CA THR A 60 18.36 2.27 -10.04
C THR A 60 18.44 3.09 -11.33
N ARG A 61 17.34 3.71 -11.75
CA ARG A 61 17.30 4.56 -12.95
C ARG A 61 17.75 5.99 -12.69
N GLY A 62 17.69 6.48 -11.45
CA GLY A 62 18.10 7.84 -11.07
C GLY A 62 17.21 8.97 -11.60
N SER A 63 16.36 8.71 -12.59
CA SER A 63 15.45 9.69 -13.22
C SER A 63 14.37 10.24 -12.29
N PHE A 64 14.16 9.65 -11.13
CA PHE A 64 13.19 10.11 -10.15
C PHE A 64 13.51 11.53 -9.64
N LYS A 65 14.80 11.93 -9.64
CA LYS A 65 15.22 13.29 -9.31
C LYS A 65 14.69 14.33 -10.30
N ASP A 66 14.60 13.97 -11.58
CA ASP A 66 14.02 14.82 -12.65
C ASP A 66 12.49 14.96 -12.56
N LEU A 67 11.84 14.17 -11.69
CA LEU A 67 10.41 14.23 -11.40
C LEU A 67 10.06 15.20 -10.26
N ALA A 68 11.05 15.55 -9.43
CA ALA A 68 10.85 16.48 -8.34
C ALA A 68 10.81 17.93 -8.81
N ASN A 69 10.05 18.76 -8.11
CA ASN A 69 10.15 20.21 -8.24
C ASN A 69 11.08 20.73 -7.13
N PRO A 70 12.34 21.09 -7.44
CA PRO A 70 13.31 21.50 -6.43
C PRO A 70 12.96 22.85 -5.77
N ASN A 71 12.03 23.62 -6.34
CA ASN A 71 11.64 24.92 -5.82
C ASN A 71 10.58 24.84 -4.72
N VAL A 72 10.14 23.64 -4.34
CA VAL A 72 9.09 23.44 -3.34
C VAL A 72 9.59 22.54 -2.24
N HIS A 73 9.52 23.04 -1.00
CA HIS A 73 9.87 22.28 0.18
C HIS A 73 9.02 21.00 0.28
N GLY A 74 9.68 19.88 0.57
CA GLY A 74 9.07 18.57 0.60
C GLY A 74 10.04 17.51 1.10
N LYS A 75 9.62 16.25 0.97
CA LYS A 75 10.43 15.08 1.33
C LYS A 75 10.21 13.94 0.34
N TRP A 76 11.12 12.98 0.32
CA TRP A 76 10.99 11.79 -0.52
C TRP A 76 10.12 10.73 0.14
N LEU A 77 9.05 10.32 -0.53
CA LEU A 77 8.32 9.10 -0.18
C LEU A 77 8.89 7.90 -0.91
N ILE A 78 9.14 6.83 -0.17
CA ILE A 78 9.81 5.62 -0.65
C ILE A 78 8.85 4.44 -0.59
N SER A 79 8.66 3.73 -1.71
CA SER A 79 7.87 2.51 -1.72
C SER A 79 8.53 1.38 -0.92
N SER A 80 7.75 0.43 -0.41
CA SER A 80 8.26 -0.79 0.24
C SER A 80 8.90 -1.80 -0.73
N SER A 81 8.99 -1.47 -2.03
CA SER A 81 9.67 -2.23 -3.08
C SER A 81 9.11 -3.64 -3.30
N THR A 82 8.16 -3.82 -4.22
CA THR A 82 7.68 -5.17 -4.60
C THR A 82 8.73 -5.97 -5.36
N SER A 83 9.56 -5.31 -6.17
CA SER A 83 10.55 -5.90 -7.08
C SER A 83 12.00 -5.88 -6.59
N GLY A 84 12.28 -5.34 -5.39
CA GLY A 84 13.65 -5.11 -4.90
C GLY A 84 14.23 -3.74 -5.27
N ASP A 85 13.61 -3.01 -6.20
CA ASP A 85 13.94 -1.63 -6.55
C ASP A 85 12.82 -0.65 -6.14
N PRO A 86 13.02 0.18 -5.09
CA PRO A 86 11.98 1.08 -4.61
C PRO A 86 11.73 2.24 -5.58
N SER A 87 10.47 2.66 -5.64
CA SER A 87 10.06 3.92 -6.25
C SER A 87 10.20 5.09 -5.27
N TYR A 88 10.59 6.25 -5.78
CA TYR A 88 10.84 7.48 -5.02
C TYR A 88 10.04 8.63 -5.59
N ARG A 89 9.25 9.31 -4.74
CA ARG A 89 8.46 10.48 -5.14
C ARG A 89 8.73 11.65 -4.21
N TRP A 90 8.98 12.83 -4.77
CA TRP A 90 9.01 14.07 -3.99
C TRP A 90 7.59 14.50 -3.65
N CYS A 91 7.33 14.74 -2.37
CA CYS A 91 6.01 15.11 -1.87
C CYS A 91 6.11 16.36 -1.00
N THR A 92 5.25 17.33 -1.30
CA THR A 92 4.99 18.46 -0.42
C THR A 92 4.12 18.03 0.76
N GLU A 93 3.96 18.89 1.76
CA GLU A 93 3.02 18.65 2.86
C GLU A 93 1.56 18.52 2.37
N GLY A 94 1.21 19.20 1.27
CA GLY A 94 -0.10 19.02 0.62
C GLY A 94 -0.29 17.61 0.08
N ASP A 95 0.72 17.09 -0.64
CA ASP A 95 0.70 15.72 -1.19
C ASP A 95 0.61 14.66 -0.08
N ILE A 96 1.34 14.87 1.00
CA ILE A 96 1.34 13.98 2.16
C ILE A 96 -0.04 13.92 2.81
N ARG A 97 -0.67 15.07 3.06
CA ARG A 97 -2.02 15.14 3.60
C ARG A 97 -3.04 14.48 2.67
N GLN A 98 -2.92 14.70 1.36
CA GLN A 98 -3.79 14.05 0.38
C GLN A 98 -3.61 12.52 0.38
N THR A 99 -2.37 12.04 0.45
CA THR A 99 -2.06 10.61 0.54
C THR A 99 -2.73 9.99 1.77
N LEU A 100 -2.54 10.60 2.95
CA LEU A 100 -3.17 10.14 4.19
C LEU A 100 -4.71 10.13 4.09
N ASN A 101 -5.30 11.22 3.59
CA ASN A 101 -6.75 11.34 3.43
C ASN A 101 -7.33 10.33 2.42
N SER A 102 -6.56 9.97 1.40
CA SER A 102 -6.97 8.95 0.43
C SER A 102 -7.06 7.57 1.09
N TYR A 103 -6.11 7.20 1.96
CA TYR A 103 -6.18 5.96 2.74
C TYR A 103 -7.32 5.97 3.75
N ILE A 104 -7.53 7.09 4.46
CA ILE A 104 -8.67 7.23 5.38
C ILE A 104 -9.99 7.02 4.61
N THR A 105 -10.12 7.63 3.43
CA THR A 105 -11.30 7.45 2.57
C THR A 105 -11.45 6.00 2.11
N ALA A 106 -10.35 5.33 1.73
CA ALA A 106 -10.38 3.93 1.35
C ALA A 106 -10.82 3.02 2.51
N PHE A 107 -10.35 3.29 3.73
CA PHE A 107 -10.72 2.53 4.93
C PHE A 107 -12.14 2.81 5.42
N LYS A 108 -12.70 4.00 5.17
CA LYS A 108 -14.13 4.28 5.45
C LYS A 108 -15.09 3.39 4.66
N LYS A 109 -14.64 2.76 3.57
CA LYS A 109 -15.44 1.78 2.82
C LYS A 109 -15.42 0.38 3.48
N MET A 110 -14.53 0.15 4.43
CA MET A 110 -14.55 -1.06 5.25
C MET A 110 -15.66 -0.90 6.31
N PRO A 111 -16.44 -1.94 6.61
CA PRO A 111 -17.45 -1.88 7.67
C PRO A 111 -16.80 -1.49 9.00
N PHE A 112 -17.50 -0.64 9.78
CA PHE A 112 -16.99 -0.09 11.04
C PHE A 112 -16.44 -1.21 11.94
N SER A 113 -15.17 -1.09 12.28
CA SER A 113 -14.40 -2.12 12.96
C SER A 113 -13.75 -1.56 14.20
N ASN A 114 -14.10 -2.13 15.35
CA ASN A 114 -13.49 -1.77 16.63
C ASN A 114 -12.01 -2.17 16.67
N LEU A 115 -11.65 -3.31 16.07
CA LEU A 115 -10.31 -3.89 16.17
C LEU A 115 -9.64 -4.08 14.81
N GLY A 116 -8.51 -3.43 14.58
CA GLY A 116 -7.64 -3.66 13.43
C GLY A 116 -6.46 -4.58 13.78
N LEU A 117 -6.35 -5.74 13.12
CA LEU A 117 -5.20 -6.63 13.25
C LEU A 117 -4.28 -6.44 12.03
N ILE A 118 -3.20 -5.68 12.24
CA ILE A 118 -2.34 -5.13 11.20
C ILE A 118 -1.12 -6.01 10.96
N PHE A 119 -1.01 -6.58 9.76
CA PHE A 119 0.12 -7.41 9.32
C PHE A 119 1.35 -6.57 8.95
N SER A 120 1.88 -5.83 9.93
CA SER A 120 3.05 -4.98 9.79
C SER A 120 3.82 -4.86 11.12
N MET A 121 5.04 -4.34 11.04
CA MET A 121 5.80 -3.82 12.18
C MET A 121 5.10 -2.58 12.78
N PRO A 122 5.34 -2.27 14.06
CA PRO A 122 4.83 -1.07 14.71
C PRO A 122 5.28 0.21 14.01
N LEU A 123 4.47 1.26 14.13
CA LEU A 123 4.70 2.53 13.43
C LEU A 123 6.07 3.14 13.74
N HIS A 124 6.46 3.19 15.01
CA HIS A 124 7.75 3.77 15.44
C HIS A 124 8.95 3.08 14.77
N PHE A 125 8.87 1.76 14.55
CA PHE A 125 9.93 1.01 13.88
C PHE A 125 10.03 1.41 12.41
N LEU A 126 8.90 1.55 11.73
CA LEU A 126 8.86 2.00 10.33
C LEU A 126 9.35 3.45 10.18
N GLU A 127 9.07 4.31 11.16
CA GLU A 127 9.57 5.69 11.22
C GLU A 127 11.09 5.72 11.42
N GLU A 128 11.64 4.89 12.31
CA GLU A 128 13.09 4.77 12.48
C GLU A 128 13.77 4.19 11.23
N ALA A 129 13.18 3.14 10.65
CA ALA A 129 13.67 2.55 9.41
C ALA A 129 13.67 3.56 8.26
N SER A 130 12.66 4.42 8.18
CA SER A 130 12.58 5.50 7.19
C SER A 130 13.78 6.45 7.27
N ARG A 131 14.21 6.83 8.48
CA ARG A 131 15.35 7.76 8.69
C ARG A 131 16.69 7.20 8.20
N LYS A 132 16.80 5.87 8.04
CA LYS A 132 18.00 5.22 7.51
C LYS A 132 18.13 5.39 6.00
N PHE A 133 17.04 5.70 5.31
CA PHE A 133 17.09 6.09 3.92
C PHE A 133 17.42 7.59 3.84
N LYS A 134 18.56 7.92 3.23
CA LYS A 134 18.90 9.30 2.88
C LYS A 134 19.08 9.39 1.37
N ILE A 135 18.53 10.44 0.78
CA ILE A 135 18.83 10.84 -0.59
C ILE A 135 19.40 12.23 -0.49
N ASP A 136 20.69 12.34 -0.77
CA ASP A 136 21.43 13.58 -0.58
C ASP A 136 21.21 14.10 0.86
N GLU A 137 20.83 15.37 1.02
CA GLU A 137 20.50 15.99 2.32
C GLU A 137 18.99 16.02 2.63
N SER A 138 18.16 15.42 1.77
CA SER A 138 16.71 15.49 1.90
C SER A 138 16.14 14.48 2.89
N GLU A 139 15.06 14.88 3.57
CA GLU A 139 14.24 13.97 4.37
C GLU A 139 13.62 12.87 3.49
N THR A 140 13.47 11.68 4.07
CA THR A 140 12.76 10.58 3.43
C THR A 140 11.83 9.86 4.39
N GLU A 141 10.77 9.28 3.85
CA GLU A 141 9.75 8.56 4.61
C GLU A 141 9.19 7.38 3.81
N MET A 142 8.96 6.24 4.46
CA MET A 142 8.31 5.10 3.81
C MET A 142 6.84 5.42 3.50
N TYR A 143 6.43 5.24 2.25
CA TYR A 143 5.05 5.46 1.80
C TYR A 143 4.03 4.63 2.59
N ALA A 144 4.41 3.41 3.02
CA ALA A 144 3.54 2.54 3.80
C ALA A 144 3.13 3.13 5.16
N LEU A 145 3.91 4.06 5.73
CA LEU A 145 3.56 4.73 6.99
C LEU A 145 2.21 5.42 6.92
N TYR A 146 1.83 5.98 5.77
CA TYR A 146 0.57 6.70 5.62
C TYR A 146 -0.64 5.76 5.61
N ALA A 147 -0.48 4.54 5.09
CA ALA A 147 -1.50 3.50 5.22
C ALA A 147 -1.71 3.13 6.70
N PHE A 148 -0.63 2.93 7.46
CA PHE A 148 -0.76 2.54 8.87
C PHE A 148 -1.23 3.70 9.76
N ARG A 149 -0.80 4.94 9.52
CA ARG A 149 -1.35 6.13 10.19
C ARG A 149 -2.84 6.30 9.90
N ALA A 150 -3.27 6.05 8.67
CA ALA A 150 -4.69 6.06 8.34
C ALA A 150 -5.46 4.96 9.09
N ALA A 151 -4.87 3.75 9.22
CA ALA A 151 -5.48 2.65 9.96
C ALA A 151 -5.66 3.01 11.44
N MET A 152 -4.63 3.57 12.09
CA MET A 152 -4.69 4.05 13.48
C MET A 152 -5.73 5.16 13.70
N LYS A 153 -6.08 5.91 12.64
CA LYS A 153 -7.14 6.94 12.69
C LYS A 153 -8.53 6.40 12.37
N SER A 154 -8.61 5.22 11.77
CA SER A 154 -9.86 4.65 11.25
C SER A 154 -10.41 3.54 12.15
N PHE A 155 -9.57 2.93 13.00
CA PHE A 155 -9.95 1.87 13.93
C PHE A 155 -9.85 2.37 15.37
N GLU A 156 -10.75 1.92 16.24
CA GLU A 156 -10.73 2.28 17.66
C GLU A 156 -9.49 1.70 18.35
N GLU A 157 -9.18 0.45 18.02
CA GLU A 157 -8.00 -0.27 18.48
C GLU A 157 -7.26 -0.86 17.26
N ALA A 158 -5.93 -0.83 17.30
CA ALA A 158 -5.10 -1.36 16.22
C ALA A 158 -3.85 -2.05 16.78
N GLU A 159 -3.68 -3.32 16.41
CA GLU A 159 -2.61 -4.19 16.89
C GLU A 159 -1.68 -4.56 15.74
N PHE A 160 -0.39 -4.25 15.89
CA PHE A 160 0.64 -4.64 14.92
C PHE A 160 1.15 -6.05 15.22
N LEU A 161 1.02 -6.94 14.25
CA LEU A 161 1.23 -8.37 14.44
C LEU A 161 2.66 -8.85 14.19
N TYR A 162 3.58 -7.97 13.81
CA TYR A 162 5.00 -8.30 13.68
C TYR A 162 5.84 -7.55 14.69
N ASP A 163 6.93 -8.19 15.11
CA ASP A 163 8.00 -7.57 15.91
C ASP A 163 9.38 -7.98 15.41
N LEU A 164 10.41 -7.39 15.99
CA LEU A 164 11.77 -7.91 15.87
C LEU A 164 11.91 -9.15 16.73
N ALA A 165 12.38 -10.25 16.13
CA ALA A 165 12.79 -11.40 16.91
C ALA A 165 13.99 -11.00 17.78
N GLU A 166 13.85 -11.10 19.10
CA GLU A 166 14.99 -11.01 20.00
C GLU A 166 15.93 -12.19 19.71
N ARG A 167 17.01 -11.96 18.97
CA ARG A 167 18.14 -12.91 19.03
C ARG A 167 18.78 -12.72 20.39
N LYS A 168 18.70 -13.76 21.24
CA LYS A 168 19.74 -13.96 22.26
C LYS A 168 21.06 -14.03 21.51
N VAL A 169 21.81 -12.93 21.53
CA VAL A 169 23.20 -12.92 21.08
C VAL A 169 23.96 -13.80 22.05
N THR A 170 23.99 -15.11 21.81
CA THR A 170 25.03 -15.95 22.39
C THR A 170 26.34 -15.38 21.90
N LYS A 171 27.13 -14.83 22.83
CA LYS A 171 28.48 -14.30 22.60
C LYS A 171 29.36 -15.40 22.01
N GLY A 172 29.25 -15.61 20.70
CA GLY A 172 30.13 -16.43 19.89
C GLY A 172 30.39 -15.62 18.64
N ARG A 173 31.58 -15.03 18.55
CA ARG A 173 32.08 -14.44 17.31
C ARG A 173 31.95 -15.49 16.21
N SER A 174 31.10 -15.27 15.22
CA SER A 174 31.33 -15.92 13.93
C SER A 174 32.40 -15.10 13.21
N GLU A 175 33.54 -15.73 12.96
CA GLU A 175 34.66 -15.17 12.19
C GLU A 175 34.31 -15.04 10.68
N SER A 176 33.08 -15.36 10.29
CA SER A 176 32.61 -15.39 8.91
C SER A 176 31.89 -14.13 8.43
N GLY A 177 31.78 -13.07 9.24
CA GLY A 177 31.13 -11.82 8.80
C GLY A 177 29.66 -12.01 8.40
N GLU A 178 28.95 -12.91 9.07
CA GLU A 178 27.54 -13.18 8.77
C GLU A 178 26.66 -11.95 9.08
N ASP A 179 26.08 -11.40 8.01
CA ASP A 179 25.06 -10.36 8.02
C ASP A 179 24.05 -10.57 9.15
N PHE A 180 23.91 -9.57 10.01
CA PHE A 180 22.81 -9.45 10.96
C PHE A 180 21.48 -9.35 10.18
N ARG A 181 20.92 -10.48 9.77
CA ARG A 181 19.58 -10.54 9.19
C ARG A 181 18.59 -10.37 10.33
N THR A 182 18.07 -9.16 10.49
CA THR A 182 16.90 -8.87 11.32
C THR A 182 15.78 -9.84 10.93
N GLN A 183 15.36 -10.70 11.86
CA GLN A 183 14.25 -11.63 11.64
C GLN A 183 12.98 -11.01 12.22
N PHE A 184 11.92 -10.93 11.41
CA PHE A 184 10.61 -10.50 11.89
C PHE A 184 9.88 -11.70 12.51
N GLN A 185 9.30 -11.51 13.69
CA GLN A 185 8.51 -12.51 14.39
C GLN A 185 7.03 -12.16 14.33
N PHE A 186 6.20 -13.11 13.90
CA PHE A 186 4.74 -12.97 13.94
C PHE A 186 4.21 -13.23 15.36
N LYS A 187 3.38 -12.32 15.88
CA LYS A 187 2.75 -12.41 17.21
C LYS A 187 1.54 -13.34 17.18
N ASN A 188 1.78 -14.61 16.89
CA ASN A 188 0.73 -15.61 16.69
C ASN A 188 -0.24 -15.73 17.87
N ARG A 189 0.29 -15.74 19.09
CA ARG A 189 -0.52 -15.83 20.31
C ARG A 189 -1.49 -14.64 20.42
N LEU A 190 -0.97 -13.42 20.25
CA LEU A 190 -1.78 -12.20 20.26
C LEU A 190 -2.86 -12.23 19.18
N PHE A 191 -2.51 -12.66 17.96
CA PHE A 191 -3.45 -12.76 16.85
C PHE A 191 -4.64 -13.68 17.17
N ILE A 192 -4.37 -14.89 17.67
CA ILE A 192 -5.42 -15.85 18.03
C ILE A 192 -6.22 -15.37 19.25
N GLU A 193 -5.57 -14.81 20.28
CA GLU A 193 -6.24 -14.25 21.46
C GLU A 193 -7.23 -13.15 21.08
N LYS A 194 -6.82 -12.23 20.20
CA LYS A 194 -7.66 -11.12 19.72
C LYS A 194 -8.83 -11.59 18.84
N LEU A 195 -8.61 -12.57 17.96
CA LEU A 195 -9.69 -13.17 17.18
C LEU A 195 -10.74 -13.87 18.07
N ASN A 196 -10.28 -14.68 19.03
CA ASN A 196 -11.16 -15.35 19.98
C ASN A 196 -11.94 -14.37 20.86
N TYR A 197 -11.29 -13.29 21.30
CA TYR A 197 -11.94 -12.22 22.03
C TYR A 197 -13.05 -11.59 21.19
N ALA A 198 -12.77 -11.18 19.96
CA ALA A 198 -13.74 -10.52 19.09
C ALA A 198 -14.93 -11.43 18.70
N GLU A 199 -14.69 -12.73 18.52
CA GLU A 199 -15.77 -13.69 18.29
C GLU A 199 -16.72 -13.74 19.49
N LYS A 200 -16.17 -13.89 20.70
CA LYS A 200 -16.93 -14.00 21.96
C LYS A 200 -17.63 -12.71 22.37
N SER A 201 -16.99 -11.55 22.17
CA SER A 201 -17.50 -10.25 22.60
C SER A 201 -18.51 -9.65 21.62
N GLY A 202 -18.61 -10.18 20.39
CA GLY A 202 -19.41 -9.55 19.36
C GLY A 202 -18.71 -8.39 18.63
N SER A 203 -17.43 -8.11 18.92
CA SER A 203 -16.69 -7.01 18.27
C SER A 203 -16.49 -7.25 16.77
N SER A 204 -16.37 -6.16 16.01
CA SER A 204 -15.99 -6.21 14.59
C SER A 204 -14.48 -6.06 14.39
N VAL A 205 -13.96 -6.75 13.37
CA VAL A 205 -12.52 -6.92 13.13
C VAL A 205 -12.15 -6.58 11.68
N VAL A 206 -11.06 -5.84 11.47
CA VAL A 206 -10.35 -5.79 10.17
C VAL A 206 -9.06 -6.59 10.25
N LEU A 207 -8.82 -7.48 9.28
CA LEU A 207 -7.54 -8.17 9.09
C LEU A 207 -6.80 -7.58 7.90
N GLY A 208 -5.53 -7.21 8.04
CA GLY A 208 -4.70 -6.77 6.90
C GLY A 208 -3.88 -5.50 7.17
N PRO A 209 -3.19 -4.94 6.17
CA PRO A 209 -3.00 -5.47 4.83
C PRO A 209 -1.76 -6.38 4.75
N SER A 210 -1.88 -7.56 4.12
CA SER A 210 -0.79 -8.30 3.42
C SER A 210 -1.19 -9.77 3.20
N ILE A 211 -1.50 -10.11 1.96
CA ILE A 211 -1.87 -11.49 1.59
C ILE A 211 -0.74 -12.49 1.78
N LEU A 212 0.52 -12.09 1.58
CA LEU A 212 1.68 -12.97 1.75
C LEU A 212 1.89 -13.38 3.21
N PHE A 213 1.40 -12.57 4.15
CA PHE A 213 1.49 -12.85 5.57
C PHE A 213 0.25 -13.58 6.08
N LEU A 214 -0.94 -13.20 5.60
CA LEU A 214 -2.19 -13.82 6.01
C LEU A 214 -2.40 -15.22 5.39
N ASN A 215 -1.99 -15.46 4.14
CA ASN A 215 -2.24 -16.74 3.47
C ASN A 215 -1.62 -17.95 4.20
N PRO A 216 -0.35 -17.93 4.65
CA PRO A 216 0.22 -19.03 5.44
C PRO A 216 -0.52 -19.27 6.76
N ILE A 217 -1.04 -18.20 7.39
CA ILE A 217 -1.80 -18.29 8.65
C ILE A 217 -3.14 -18.98 8.41
N ILE A 218 -3.85 -18.65 7.33
CA ILE A 218 -5.08 -19.36 6.95
C ILE A 218 -4.78 -20.85 6.80
N ALA A 219 -3.71 -21.21 6.08
CA ALA A 219 -3.34 -22.61 5.89
C ALA A 219 -3.02 -23.31 7.23
N GLN A 220 -2.35 -22.61 8.16
CA GLN A 220 -1.98 -23.16 9.46
C GLN A 220 -3.19 -23.36 10.41
N TYR A 221 -4.13 -22.42 10.45
CA TYR A 221 -5.18 -22.37 11.49
C TYR A 221 -6.58 -22.76 11.00
N SER A 222 -6.82 -22.81 9.69
CA SER A 222 -8.16 -23.06 9.16
C SER A 222 -8.71 -24.46 9.44
N ASN A 223 -7.85 -25.41 9.84
CA ASN A 223 -8.24 -26.76 10.25
C ASN A 223 -8.49 -26.88 11.76
N SER A 224 -7.92 -25.99 12.58
CA SER A 224 -8.02 -26.09 14.04
C SER A 224 -9.27 -25.43 14.60
N HIS A 225 -9.73 -24.32 13.99
CA HIS A 225 -10.91 -23.59 14.44
C HIS A 225 -11.57 -22.88 13.26
N LYS A 226 -12.90 -22.93 13.22
CA LYS A 226 -13.72 -22.17 12.26
C LYS A 226 -14.46 -21.09 13.03
N TYR A 227 -14.31 -19.85 12.60
CA TYR A 227 -15.01 -18.73 13.19
C TYR A 227 -16.35 -18.49 12.50
N ASN A 228 -17.25 -17.78 13.17
CA ASN A 228 -18.53 -17.34 12.61
C ASN A 228 -18.74 -15.84 12.81
N PHE A 229 -17.92 -15.03 12.14
CA PHE A 229 -18.04 -13.56 12.25
C PHE A 229 -19.25 -13.00 11.49
N GLY A 230 -19.76 -13.69 10.48
CA GLY A 230 -20.85 -13.18 9.64
C GLY A 230 -20.45 -11.84 9.02
N LYS A 231 -21.20 -10.77 9.32
CA LYS A 231 -20.96 -9.39 8.84
C LYS A 231 -19.92 -8.61 9.66
N ARG A 232 -19.40 -9.17 10.75
CA ARG A 232 -18.54 -8.48 11.72
C ARG A 232 -17.05 -8.51 11.37
N ILE A 233 -16.67 -9.07 10.23
CA ILE A 233 -15.26 -9.13 9.82
C ILE A 233 -15.05 -8.49 8.46
N CYS A 234 -13.94 -7.81 8.29
CA CYS A 234 -13.45 -7.35 7.01
C CYS A 234 -12.02 -7.83 6.81
N VAL A 235 -11.67 -8.22 5.60
CA VAL A 235 -10.30 -8.59 5.23
C VAL A 235 -9.80 -7.62 4.18
N SER A 236 -8.67 -6.98 4.47
CA SER A 236 -7.93 -6.10 3.57
C SER A 236 -6.76 -6.84 2.93
N THR A 237 -6.79 -7.02 1.62
CA THR A 237 -5.75 -7.72 0.84
C THR A 237 -4.66 -6.80 0.29
N GLY A 238 -4.68 -5.51 0.67
CA GLY A 238 -3.80 -4.50 0.12
C GLY A 238 -2.30 -4.79 0.25
N ALA A 239 -1.49 -3.89 -0.34
CA ALA A 239 -0.03 -3.98 -0.38
C ALA A 239 0.56 -5.12 -1.26
N GLY A 240 -0.25 -5.73 -2.13
CA GLY A 240 0.20 -6.62 -3.22
C GLY A 240 0.77 -7.97 -2.76
N GLY A 241 1.44 -8.66 -3.69
CA GLY A 241 2.07 -9.98 -3.47
C GLY A 241 1.31 -11.18 -4.04
N TRP A 242 0.33 -10.93 -4.93
CA TRP A 242 -0.48 -12.00 -5.55
C TRP A 242 0.35 -12.96 -6.42
N ASP A 243 1.48 -12.49 -6.94
CA ASP A 243 2.46 -13.26 -7.70
C ASP A 243 3.44 -14.05 -6.82
N GLY A 244 3.23 -14.05 -5.49
CA GLY A 244 4.12 -14.69 -4.52
C GLY A 244 5.33 -13.83 -4.13
N LYS A 245 5.44 -12.58 -4.61
CA LYS A 245 6.64 -11.76 -4.45
C LYS A 245 6.33 -10.41 -3.83
N LYS A 246 7.11 -10.03 -2.81
CA LYS A 246 7.10 -8.68 -2.24
C LYS A 246 8.39 -8.38 -1.50
N GLY A 247 9.16 -7.39 -1.95
CA GLY A 247 10.44 -7.06 -1.32
C GLY A 247 11.39 -8.23 -1.39
N LEU A 248 11.80 -8.72 -0.22
CA LEU A 248 12.63 -9.92 -0.07
C LEU A 248 11.79 -11.18 0.18
N THR A 249 10.49 -11.05 0.45
CA THR A 249 9.58 -12.18 0.64
C THR A 249 9.29 -12.86 -0.69
N ARG A 250 9.45 -14.18 -0.71
CA ARG A 250 9.20 -15.06 -1.87
C ARG A 250 8.32 -16.22 -1.42
N GLY A 251 7.37 -16.59 -2.27
CA GLY A 251 6.48 -17.72 -2.11
C GLY A 251 5.79 -18.03 -3.44
N GLU A 252 4.84 -18.96 -3.39
CA GLU A 252 4.04 -19.31 -4.56
C GLU A 252 2.99 -18.24 -4.89
N PRO A 253 2.62 -18.07 -6.16
CA PRO A 253 1.49 -17.25 -6.56
C PRO A 253 0.21 -17.65 -5.79
N ILE A 254 -0.54 -16.64 -5.35
CA ILE A 254 -1.77 -16.83 -4.59
C ILE A 254 -2.97 -16.63 -5.52
N SER A 255 -3.77 -17.68 -5.70
CA SER A 255 -5.03 -17.61 -6.45
C SER A 255 -6.07 -16.82 -5.67
N LYS A 256 -6.51 -15.67 -6.21
CA LYS A 256 -7.52 -14.80 -5.57
C LYS A 256 -8.81 -15.57 -5.22
N PRO A 257 -9.40 -16.38 -6.13
CA PRO A 257 -10.62 -17.12 -5.79
C PRO A 257 -10.41 -18.18 -4.71
N ALA A 258 -9.28 -18.89 -4.73
CA ALA A 258 -8.98 -19.89 -3.71
C ALA A 258 -8.75 -19.25 -2.34
N TYR A 259 -8.03 -18.13 -2.32
CA TYR A 259 -7.79 -17.34 -1.12
C TYR A 259 -9.08 -16.80 -0.51
N VAL A 260 -9.96 -16.20 -1.34
CA VAL A 260 -11.27 -15.71 -0.90
C VAL A 260 -12.12 -16.85 -0.35
N LYS A 261 -12.17 -18.00 -1.04
CA LYS A 261 -12.90 -19.17 -0.55
C LYS A 261 -12.37 -19.62 0.81
N ALA A 262 -11.05 -19.71 0.97
CA ALA A 262 -10.44 -20.12 2.23
C ALA A 262 -10.77 -19.15 3.39
N LEU A 263 -10.80 -17.83 3.12
CA LEU A 263 -11.24 -16.83 4.09
C LEU A 263 -12.71 -17.00 4.47
N VAL A 264 -13.60 -17.18 3.50
CA VAL A 264 -15.04 -17.40 3.75
C VAL A 264 -15.24 -18.64 4.61
N ASP A 265 -14.61 -19.74 4.24
CA ASP A 265 -14.72 -21.02 4.95
C ASP A 265 -14.10 -20.97 6.35
N TRP A 266 -13.06 -20.16 6.58
CA TRP A 266 -12.38 -20.07 7.87
C TRP A 266 -13.02 -19.08 8.83
N LEU A 267 -13.38 -17.90 8.33
CA LEU A 267 -13.84 -16.77 9.14
C LEU A 267 -15.37 -16.66 9.22
N GLY A 268 -16.10 -17.44 8.41
CA GLY A 268 -17.55 -17.37 8.34
C GLY A 268 -18.04 -16.05 7.73
N ILE A 269 -17.36 -15.56 6.69
CA ILE A 269 -17.73 -14.32 5.98
C ILE A 269 -19.05 -14.52 5.25
N SER A 270 -20.05 -13.69 5.55
CA SER A 270 -21.39 -13.81 4.95
C SER A 270 -21.53 -13.20 3.55
N ASP A 271 -20.76 -12.14 3.25
CA ASP A 271 -20.83 -11.41 1.99
C ASP A 271 -19.40 -11.00 1.55
N PRO A 272 -18.69 -11.87 0.82
CA PRO A 272 -17.30 -11.60 0.42
C PRO A 272 -17.16 -10.35 -0.45
N GLU A 273 -18.18 -9.98 -1.22
CA GLU A 273 -18.13 -8.79 -2.09
C GLU A 273 -18.20 -7.48 -1.29
N LYS A 274 -18.66 -7.52 -0.03
CA LYS A 274 -18.64 -6.35 0.87
C LYS A 274 -17.54 -6.41 1.92
N GLN A 275 -17.04 -7.60 2.22
CA GLN A 275 -16.18 -7.85 3.38
C GLN A 275 -14.73 -8.18 3.01
N ILE A 276 -14.42 -8.44 1.73
CA ILE A 276 -13.05 -8.65 1.27
C ILE A 276 -12.70 -7.52 0.30
N ILE A 277 -11.85 -6.63 0.77
CA ILE A 277 -11.51 -5.36 0.13
C ILE A 277 -10.01 -5.36 -0.19
N ASP A 278 -9.65 -4.94 -1.39
CA ASP A 278 -8.26 -4.61 -1.70
C ASP A 278 -8.09 -3.09 -1.56
N THR A 279 -7.01 -2.66 -0.91
CA THR A 279 -6.61 -1.25 -0.92
C THR A 279 -5.33 -1.11 -1.72
N TYR A 280 -5.48 -0.64 -2.95
CA TYR A 280 -4.36 -0.37 -3.84
C TYR A 280 -3.85 1.05 -3.60
N GLY A 281 -2.55 1.18 -3.41
CA GLY A 281 -1.87 2.47 -3.36
C GLY A 281 -0.49 2.34 -3.99
N SER A 282 -0.11 3.35 -4.76
CA SER A 282 1.22 3.42 -5.38
C SER A 282 1.93 4.69 -4.92
N THR A 283 3.24 4.61 -4.71
CA THR A 283 4.03 5.77 -4.28
C THR A 283 4.05 6.84 -5.37
N GLU A 284 3.95 6.43 -6.63
CA GLU A 284 4.00 7.27 -7.82
C GLU A 284 2.79 8.22 -7.91
N ASN A 285 1.58 7.74 -7.63
CA ASN A 285 0.37 8.57 -7.72
C ASN A 285 -0.11 9.12 -6.35
N GLY A 286 0.28 8.51 -5.22
CA GLY A 286 -0.12 8.94 -3.88
C GLY A 286 -1.62 8.92 -3.62
N LYS A 287 -2.37 8.17 -4.43
CA LYS A 287 -3.80 7.92 -4.25
C LYS A 287 -3.97 6.47 -3.81
N ALA A 288 -4.64 6.27 -2.68
CA ALA A 288 -5.19 4.98 -2.32
C ALA A 288 -6.60 4.84 -2.92
N GLN A 289 -6.90 3.65 -3.42
CA GLN A 289 -8.20 3.27 -3.96
C GLN A 289 -8.57 1.93 -3.36
N SER A 290 -9.83 1.80 -2.92
CA SER A 290 -10.36 0.50 -2.54
C SER A 290 -11.09 -0.15 -3.70
N GLY A 291 -10.90 -1.45 -3.81
CA GLY A 291 -11.66 -2.34 -4.68
C GLY A 291 -12.32 -3.43 -3.86
N PHE A 292 -13.42 -3.97 -4.36
CA PHE A 292 -14.13 -5.08 -3.75
C PHE A 292 -13.89 -6.34 -4.56
N TYR A 293 -13.87 -7.49 -3.89
CA TYR A 293 -13.85 -8.76 -4.61
C TYR A 293 -15.17 -8.95 -5.38
N SER A 294 -15.10 -9.31 -6.65
CA SER A 294 -16.26 -9.64 -7.46
C SER A 294 -16.29 -11.13 -7.75
N ASN A 295 -17.37 -11.81 -7.37
CA ASN A 295 -17.58 -13.22 -7.70
C ASN A 295 -17.71 -13.42 -9.22
N ARG A 296 -18.32 -12.45 -9.92
CA ARG A 296 -18.47 -12.45 -11.38
C ARG A 296 -17.12 -12.47 -12.08
N TRP A 297 -16.22 -11.57 -11.69
CA TRP A 297 -14.91 -11.41 -12.34
C TRP A 297 -13.82 -12.27 -11.72
N ARG A 298 -14.09 -12.86 -10.55
CA ARG A 298 -13.13 -13.65 -9.76
C ARG A 298 -11.86 -12.83 -9.44
N ASP A 299 -12.02 -11.52 -9.32
CA ASP A 299 -10.95 -10.55 -9.10
C ASP A 299 -11.50 -9.33 -8.33
N PHE A 300 -10.59 -8.46 -7.88
CA PHE A 300 -10.90 -7.19 -7.26
C PHE A 300 -11.22 -6.13 -8.31
N VAL A 301 -12.39 -5.54 -8.19
CA VAL A 301 -12.86 -4.44 -9.04
C VAL A 301 -12.68 -3.14 -8.27
N PHE A 302 -11.88 -2.25 -8.82
CA PHE A 302 -11.58 -0.97 -8.18
C PHE A 302 -12.57 0.10 -8.61
N ASP A 303 -13.02 0.88 -7.62
CA ASP A 303 -13.86 2.04 -7.86
C ASP A 303 -13.00 3.19 -8.38
N VAL A 304 -13.08 3.42 -9.69
CA VAL A 304 -12.47 4.55 -10.38
C VAL A 304 -13.37 5.78 -10.24
N GLY A 305 -13.58 6.22 -9.00
CA GLY A 305 -14.25 7.48 -8.67
C GLY A 305 -13.51 8.69 -9.20
#